data_AF-A0A4U3CGC3-F1
#
_entry.id   AF-A0A4U3CGC3-F1
#
_cell.length_a   1.000
_cell.length_b   1.000
_cell.length_c   1.000
_cell.angle_alpha   90.00
_cell.angle_beta   90.00
_cell.angle_gamma   90.00
#
_symmetry.space_group_name_H-M   'P 1'
#
loop_
_entity.id
_entity.type
_entity.pdbx_description
1 polymer ?
#
loop_
_entity_poly.entity_id
_entity_poly.type
_entity_poly.pdbx_seq_one_letter_code
_entity_poly.pdbx_strand_id
1 'polypeptide(L)'
;MVRSGVVGLAVAAVLAAALTGCGGDDDRAIPDDAALPAYLAPSGAPDFCTDLAASRELGDLPTSMGTLTTGPDVVARTQVSRAVQEMRNVLAEVRSEGGQEQLAAALEELVAALRSVLDGELTDPVRAAVSDGLRRVGEQAQPTCGFPT
;
A
#
# COMPACT_ATOMS: atom_id res chain seq x y z
N MET A 1 60.37 -17.73 -39.01
CA MET A 1 58.92 -17.55 -39.18
C MET A 1 58.38 -16.83 -37.95
N VAL A 2 57.68 -15.70 -38.18
CA VAL A 2 56.62 -15.05 -37.37
C VAL A 2 56.91 -14.78 -35.87
N ARG A 3 57.30 -13.56 -35.49
CA ARG A 3 56.47 -12.39 -35.07
C ARG A 3 55.69 -12.59 -33.74
N SER A 4 56.10 -11.78 -32.76
CA SER A 4 55.30 -10.95 -31.85
C SER A 4 53.98 -11.49 -31.28
N GLY A 5 53.90 -11.54 -29.95
CA GLY A 5 52.66 -11.71 -29.19
C GLY A 5 52.78 -11.19 -27.77
N VAL A 6 52.97 -9.88 -27.63
CA VAL A 6 52.91 -9.14 -26.35
C VAL A 6 51.47 -8.71 -26.14
N VAL A 7 50.60 -9.54 -25.57
CA VAL A 7 49.31 -9.08 -24.99
C VAL A 7 48.87 -10.08 -23.94
N GLY A 8 48.81 -9.66 -22.68
CA GLY A 8 48.24 -10.52 -21.64
C GLY A 8 48.55 -10.13 -20.20
N LEU A 9 48.92 -8.88 -19.90
CA LEU A 9 49.13 -8.40 -18.53
C LEU A 9 48.56 -6.98 -18.41
N ALA A 10 47.24 -6.85 -18.58
CA ALA A 10 46.52 -5.59 -18.39
C ALA A 10 45.08 -5.81 -17.87
N VAL A 11 44.85 -6.84 -17.05
CA VAL A 11 43.56 -7.06 -16.38
C VAL A 11 43.82 -7.40 -14.90
N ALA A 12 44.52 -6.52 -14.19
CA ALA A 12 44.81 -6.73 -12.77
C ALA A 12 44.83 -5.42 -11.93
N ALA A 13 44.27 -4.31 -12.44
CA ALA A 13 44.42 -3.00 -11.78
C ALA A 13 43.17 -2.10 -11.78
N VAL A 14 41.97 -2.65 -11.99
CA VAL A 14 40.72 -1.85 -11.90
C VAL A 14 39.62 -2.69 -11.25
N LEU A 15 39.66 -2.85 -9.93
CA LEU A 15 38.50 -3.28 -9.12
C LEU A 15 38.69 -2.90 -7.63
N ALA A 16 39.39 -1.79 -7.38
CA ALA A 16 39.63 -1.22 -6.06
C ALA A 16 39.20 0.27 -6.05
N ALA A 17 37.92 0.54 -6.34
CA ALA A 17 37.30 1.86 -6.13
C ALA A 17 35.78 1.79 -6.35
N ALA A 18 35.03 1.22 -5.40
CA ALA A 18 33.62 1.55 -5.16
C ALA A 18 33.13 0.98 -3.82
N LEU A 19 33.94 1.09 -2.76
CA LEU A 19 33.48 0.99 -1.38
C LEU A 19 33.18 2.40 -0.87
N THR A 20 32.22 3.05 -1.53
CA THR A 20 31.44 4.15 -0.97
C THR A 20 29.98 3.78 -1.17
N GLY A 21 29.59 2.64 -0.60
CA GLY A 21 28.20 2.33 -0.31
C GLY A 21 27.73 3.33 0.74
N CYS A 22 27.17 4.41 0.23
CA CYS A 22 26.70 5.56 0.97
C CYS A 22 25.78 5.10 2.10
N GLY A 23 26.22 5.29 3.34
CA GLY A 23 25.32 5.49 4.45
C GLY A 23 24.54 6.77 4.15
N GLY A 24 23.28 6.59 3.81
CA GLY A 24 22.30 7.64 3.69
C GLY A 24 21.04 7.06 4.29
N ASP A 25 20.77 7.48 5.52
CA ASP A 25 19.44 7.71 6.07
C ASP A 25 18.59 8.41 5.01
N ASP A 26 18.11 7.66 4.02
CA ASP A 26 17.04 8.11 3.14
C ASP A 26 15.78 7.69 3.88
N ASP A 27 15.50 8.50 4.90
CA ASP A 27 14.20 8.84 5.42
C ASP A 27 13.32 9.16 4.21
N ARG A 28 12.92 8.12 3.47
CA ARG A 28 11.76 8.18 2.59
C ARG A 28 10.60 8.31 3.55
N ALA A 29 10.39 9.52 4.03
CA ALA A 29 9.10 9.98 4.50
C ALA A 29 8.11 9.56 3.40
N ILE A 30 7.39 8.47 3.68
CA ILE A 30 6.16 8.16 2.97
C ILE A 30 5.36 9.45 3.10
N PRO A 31 4.97 10.12 2.01
CA PRO A 31 4.24 11.38 2.11
C PRO A 31 3.05 11.16 3.04
N ASP A 32 2.94 12.03 4.06
CA ASP A 32 1.90 12.05 5.12
C ASP A 32 0.46 12.21 4.58
N ASP A 33 0.31 12.28 3.26
CA ASP A 33 -0.95 12.53 2.57
C ASP A 33 -1.45 11.24 1.91
N ALA A 34 -1.94 10.35 2.78
CA ALA A 34 -2.78 9.19 2.47
C ALA A 34 -4.04 9.54 1.67
N ALA A 35 -4.61 10.72 1.97
CA ALA A 35 -5.71 11.29 1.20
C ALA A 35 -5.15 11.86 -0.09
N LEU A 36 -5.74 11.53 -1.25
CA LEU A 36 -5.33 12.10 -2.53
C LEU A 36 -5.62 13.63 -2.50
N PRO A 37 -4.64 14.53 -2.26
CA PRO A 37 -4.94 15.93 -1.89
C PRO A 37 -5.48 16.77 -3.06
N ALA A 38 -5.68 16.13 -4.21
CA ALA A 38 -6.14 16.74 -5.45
C ALA A 38 -7.13 15.83 -6.21
N TYR A 39 -7.70 14.80 -5.57
CA TYR A 39 -8.74 14.02 -6.24
C TYR A 39 -9.99 14.88 -6.44
N LEU A 40 -10.31 15.12 -7.71
CA LEU A 40 -11.55 15.72 -8.15
C LEU A 40 -12.36 14.61 -8.82
N ALA A 41 -13.43 14.19 -8.16
CA ALA A 41 -14.28 13.15 -8.68
C ALA A 41 -14.83 13.53 -10.07
N PRO A 42 -14.82 12.61 -11.06
CA PRO A 42 -15.38 12.89 -12.36
C PRO A 42 -16.89 13.17 -12.23
N SER A 43 -17.45 13.94 -13.16
CA SER A 43 -18.88 14.26 -13.12
C SER A 43 -19.74 12.99 -13.15
N GLY A 44 -20.63 12.85 -12.18
CA GLY A 44 -21.48 11.67 -12.02
C GLY A 44 -20.81 10.51 -11.28
N ALA A 45 -19.58 10.69 -10.78
CA ALA A 45 -19.01 9.76 -9.81
C ALA A 45 -19.85 9.75 -8.53
N PRO A 46 -20.03 8.59 -7.91
CA PRO A 46 -20.78 8.53 -6.67
C PRO A 46 -20.01 9.06 -5.45
N ASP A 47 -20.73 9.37 -4.37
CA ASP A 47 -20.17 10.08 -3.21
C ASP A 47 -19.11 9.22 -2.50
N PHE A 48 -19.30 7.90 -2.45
CA PHE A 48 -18.32 6.97 -1.85
C PHE A 48 -16.94 7.08 -2.49
N CYS A 49 -16.82 7.54 -3.75
CA CYS A 49 -15.53 7.74 -4.39
C CYS A 49 -14.74 8.89 -3.74
N THR A 50 -15.43 9.94 -3.29
CA THR A 50 -14.82 11.04 -2.56
C THR A 50 -14.41 10.58 -1.17
N ASP A 51 -15.27 9.83 -0.47
CA ASP A 51 -14.97 9.31 0.86
C ASP A 51 -13.82 8.30 0.84
N LEU A 52 -13.77 7.42 -0.17
CA LEU A 52 -12.66 6.49 -0.37
C LEU A 52 -11.34 7.21 -0.67
N ALA A 53 -11.36 8.28 -1.48
CA ALA A 53 -10.16 9.08 -1.76
C ALA A 53 -9.69 9.96 -0.59
N ALA A 54 -10.62 10.37 0.27
CA ALA A 54 -10.35 11.16 1.46
C ALA A 54 -9.93 10.30 2.67
N SER A 55 -9.93 8.98 2.53
CA SER A 55 -9.59 8.08 3.63
C SER A 55 -8.15 8.24 4.08
N ARG A 56 -8.01 8.77 5.30
CA ARG A 56 -6.71 8.95 5.94
C ARG A 56 -6.22 7.66 6.57
N GLU A 57 -7.13 6.89 7.16
CA GLU A 57 -6.77 5.67 7.88
C GLU A 57 -6.25 4.58 6.94
N LEU A 58 -6.68 4.57 5.67
CA LEU A 58 -6.14 3.66 4.66
C LEU A 58 -4.68 3.93 4.31
N GLY A 59 -4.25 5.19 4.20
CA GLY A 59 -2.84 5.45 3.89
C GLY A 59 -1.93 5.45 5.13
N ASP A 60 -2.47 5.52 6.34
CA ASP A 60 -1.75 5.22 7.59
C ASP A 60 -1.53 3.70 7.80
N LEU A 61 -2.25 2.87 7.04
CA LEU A 61 -2.30 1.44 7.22
C LEU A 61 -0.95 0.73 6.98
N PRO A 62 -0.17 1.05 5.93
CA PRO A 62 1.15 0.46 5.72
C PRO A 62 2.09 0.69 6.90
N THR A 63 2.11 1.91 7.45
CA THR A 63 2.91 2.27 8.62
C THR A 63 2.46 1.49 9.85
N SER A 64 1.16 1.46 10.13
CA SER A 64 0.60 0.73 11.27
C SER A 64 0.88 -0.77 11.19
N MET A 65 0.73 -1.37 10.00
CA MET A 65 1.06 -2.77 9.75
C MET A 65 2.55 -3.04 9.94
N GLY A 66 3.41 -2.12 9.47
CA GLY A 66 4.85 -2.17 9.69
C GLY A 66 5.21 -2.20 11.18
N THR A 67 4.64 -1.30 11.99
CA THR A 67 4.84 -1.27 13.44
C THR A 67 4.45 -2.61 14.08
N LEU A 68 3.32 -3.19 13.68
CA LEU A 68 2.84 -4.47 14.22
C LEU A 68 3.73 -5.67 13.87
N THR A 69 4.60 -5.58 12.85
CA THR A 69 5.60 -6.63 12.59
C THR A 69 6.73 -6.66 13.62
N THR A 70 6.94 -5.56 14.34
CA THR A 70 8.00 -5.45 15.37
C THR A 70 7.55 -5.93 16.75
N GLY A 71 6.24 -6.07 16.95
CA GLY A 71 5.66 -6.51 18.22
C GLY A 71 4.24 -5.95 18.45
N PRO A 72 3.64 -6.26 19.60
CA PRO A 72 2.33 -5.74 19.96
C PRO A 72 2.39 -4.22 20.18
N ASP A 73 1.60 -3.46 19.43
CA ASP A 73 1.48 -2.01 19.55
C ASP A 73 0.01 -1.58 19.59
N VAL A 74 -0.38 -0.87 20.65
CA VAL A 74 -1.78 -0.44 20.89
C VAL A 74 -2.18 0.69 19.95
N VAL A 75 -1.26 1.59 19.61
CA VAL A 75 -1.53 2.73 18.73
C VAL A 75 -1.77 2.22 17.31
N ALA A 76 -0.91 1.34 16.81
CA ALA A 76 -1.06 0.72 15.50
C ALA A 76 -2.36 -0.11 15.41
N ARG A 77 -2.72 -0.87 16.45
CA ARG A 77 -4.02 -1.56 16.51
C ARG A 77 -5.20 -0.58 16.50
N THR A 78 -5.06 0.55 17.18
CA THR A 78 -6.10 1.59 17.19
C THR A 78 -6.31 2.17 15.80
N GLN A 79 -5.22 2.47 15.07
CA GLN A 79 -5.31 2.95 13.68
C GLN A 79 -5.95 1.90 12.77
N VAL A 80 -5.55 0.62 12.87
CA VAL A 80 -6.22 -0.46 12.11
C VAL A 80 -7.73 -0.54 12.45
N SER A 81 -8.11 -0.33 13.70
CA SER A 81 -9.53 -0.32 14.09
C SER A 81 -10.32 0.85 13.48
N ARG A 82 -9.67 2.02 13.30
CA ARG A 82 -10.27 3.17 12.64
C ARG A 82 -10.42 2.93 11.15
N ALA A 83 -9.40 2.36 10.50
CA ALA A 83 -9.50 1.93 9.11
C ALA A 83 -10.65 0.93 8.90
N VAL A 84 -10.83 -0.03 9.82
CA VAL A 84 -11.99 -0.94 9.80
C VAL A 84 -13.31 -0.18 9.86
N GLN A 85 -13.43 0.80 10.74
CA GLN A 85 -14.67 1.58 10.86
C GLN A 85 -14.94 2.42 9.60
N GLU A 86 -13.90 3.07 9.07
CA GLU A 86 -14.00 3.87 7.85
C GLU A 86 -14.42 3.02 6.64
N MET A 87 -13.79 1.87 6.43
CA MET A 87 -14.16 0.95 5.34
C MET A 87 -15.57 0.39 5.49
N ARG A 88 -16.08 0.25 6.72
CA ARG A 88 -17.47 -0.15 6.95
C ARG A 88 -18.46 0.96 6.62
N ASN A 89 -18.09 2.23 6.79
CA ASN A 89 -18.91 3.37 6.38
C ASN A 89 -18.98 3.44 4.85
N VAL A 90 -17.83 3.39 4.16
CA VAL A 90 -17.75 3.34 2.70
C VAL A 90 -18.54 2.15 2.15
N LEU A 91 -18.41 0.96 2.75
CA LEU A 91 -19.20 -0.21 2.37
C LEU A 91 -20.72 0.01 2.50
N ALA A 92 -21.16 0.76 3.52
CA ALA A 92 -22.58 1.08 3.69
C ALA A 92 -23.09 2.00 2.57
N GLU A 93 -22.29 2.99 2.17
CA GLU A 93 -22.60 3.90 1.06
C GLU A 93 -22.64 3.16 -0.28
N VAL A 94 -21.61 2.37 -0.59
CA VAL A 94 -21.55 1.54 -1.81
C VAL A 94 -22.79 0.64 -1.94
N ARG A 95 -23.24 0.04 -0.84
CA ARG A 95 -24.46 -0.78 -0.83
C ARG A 95 -25.74 0.04 -0.99
N SER A 96 -25.78 1.26 -0.45
CA SER A 96 -26.94 2.14 -0.55
C SER A 96 -27.16 2.64 -1.98
N GLU A 97 -26.09 2.85 -2.73
CA GLU A 97 -26.17 3.25 -4.14
C GLU A 97 -26.57 2.10 -5.07
N GLY A 98 -26.08 0.90 -4.78
CA GLY A 98 -26.34 -0.31 -5.57
C GLY A 98 -25.52 -0.39 -6.87
N GLY A 99 -25.53 -1.57 -7.51
CA GLY A 99 -24.81 -1.80 -8.78
C GLY A 99 -23.29 -1.88 -8.65
N GLN A 100 -22.77 -1.99 -7.44
CA GLN A 100 -21.34 -2.04 -7.09
C GLN A 100 -21.01 -3.30 -6.27
N GLU A 101 -21.65 -4.44 -6.58
CA GLU A 101 -21.59 -5.66 -5.77
C GLU A 101 -20.17 -6.22 -5.64
N GLN A 102 -19.34 -6.08 -6.69
CA GLN A 102 -17.95 -6.51 -6.67
C GLN A 102 -17.09 -5.62 -5.75
N LEU A 103 -17.32 -4.31 -5.75
CA LEU A 103 -16.64 -3.39 -4.84
C LEU A 103 -17.07 -3.64 -3.39
N ALA A 104 -18.38 -3.85 -3.15
CA ALA A 104 -18.89 -4.20 -1.83
C ALA A 104 -18.24 -5.50 -1.29
N ALA A 105 -18.14 -6.54 -2.13
CA ALA A 105 -17.46 -7.78 -1.75
C ALA A 105 -15.97 -7.57 -1.43
N ALA A 106 -15.25 -6.77 -2.24
CA ALA A 106 -13.85 -6.47 -1.98
C ALA A 106 -13.65 -5.70 -0.66
N LEU A 107 -14.53 -4.74 -0.35
CA LEU A 107 -14.51 -4.01 0.93
C LEU A 107 -14.83 -4.92 2.12
N GLU A 108 -15.76 -5.87 1.97
CA GLU A 108 -16.06 -6.87 3.01
C GLU A 108 -14.85 -7.76 3.31
N GLU A 109 -14.18 -8.25 2.27
CA GLU A 109 -12.96 -9.06 2.40
C GLU A 109 -11.83 -8.28 3.07
N LEU A 110 -11.62 -7.01 2.67
CA LEU A 110 -10.64 -6.14 3.30
C LEU A 110 -10.97 -5.91 4.78
N VAL A 111 -12.22 -5.59 5.12
CA VAL A 111 -12.67 -5.43 6.51
C VAL A 111 -12.43 -6.70 7.32
N ALA A 112 -12.70 -7.89 6.76
CA ALA A 112 -12.44 -9.15 7.43
C ALA A 112 -10.93 -9.40 7.66
N ALA A 113 -10.08 -9.09 6.68
CA ALA A 113 -8.64 -9.18 6.81
C ALA A 113 -8.09 -8.25 7.90
N LEU A 114 -8.55 -6.99 7.93
CA LEU A 114 -8.16 -6.03 8.95
C LEU A 114 -8.63 -6.42 10.35
N ARG A 115 -9.81 -7.04 10.48
CA ARG A 115 -10.26 -7.59 11.77
C ARG A 115 -9.37 -8.74 12.25
N SER A 116 -8.87 -9.56 11.33
CA SER A 116 -7.91 -10.61 11.67
C SER A 116 -6.60 -10.05 12.26
N VAL A 117 -6.19 -8.84 11.86
CA VAL A 117 -5.07 -8.11 12.49
C VAL A 117 -5.40 -7.73 13.94
N LEU A 118 -6.64 -7.31 14.21
CA LEU A 118 -7.08 -6.91 15.54
C LEU A 118 -7.26 -8.10 16.49
N ASP A 119 -7.65 -9.26 15.96
CA ASP A 119 -7.99 -10.43 16.77
C ASP A 119 -6.76 -11.27 17.18
N GLY A 120 -5.61 -11.08 16.52
CA GLY A 120 -4.46 -11.96 16.73
C GLY A 120 -3.09 -11.39 16.37
N GLU A 121 -2.13 -12.29 16.19
CA GLU A 121 -0.78 -11.98 15.73
C GLU A 121 -0.77 -11.65 14.23
N LEU A 122 0.09 -10.71 13.82
CA LEU A 122 0.21 -10.32 12.43
C LEU A 122 1.02 -11.35 11.62
N THR A 123 0.35 -12.39 11.16
CA THR A 123 0.94 -13.45 10.34
C THR A 123 1.08 -13.05 8.87
N ASP A 124 1.96 -13.72 8.13
CA ASP A 124 2.16 -13.50 6.68
C ASP A 124 0.87 -13.66 5.87
N PRO A 125 0.01 -14.68 6.12
CA PRO A 125 -1.29 -14.79 5.45
C PRO A 125 -2.21 -13.59 5.69
N VAL A 126 -2.22 -13.03 6.92
CA VAL A 126 -3.03 -11.85 7.23
C VAL A 126 -2.51 -10.63 6.49
N ARG A 127 -1.18 -10.42 6.46
CA ARG A 127 -0.58 -9.32 5.67
C ARG A 127 -0.91 -9.45 4.19
N ALA A 128 -0.79 -10.65 3.62
CA ALA A 128 -1.12 -10.92 2.23
C ALA A 128 -2.61 -10.65 1.94
N ALA A 129 -3.52 -11.06 2.84
CA ALA A 129 -4.94 -10.81 2.69
C ALA A 129 -5.30 -9.31 2.70
N VAL A 130 -4.67 -8.52 3.57
CA VAL A 130 -4.85 -7.06 3.61
C VAL A 130 -4.36 -6.42 2.31
N SER A 131 -3.14 -6.75 1.86
CA SER A 131 -2.59 -6.22 0.61
C SER A 131 -3.44 -6.61 -0.61
N ASP A 132 -3.91 -7.86 -0.66
CA ASP A 132 -4.78 -8.33 -1.75
C ASP A 132 -6.15 -7.64 -1.72
N GLY A 133 -6.72 -7.43 -0.53
CA GLY A 133 -7.96 -6.67 -0.34
C GLY A 133 -7.85 -5.23 -0.82
N LEU A 134 -6.78 -4.52 -0.44
CA LEU A 134 -6.52 -3.15 -0.90
C LEU A 134 -6.40 -3.08 -2.43
N ARG A 135 -5.66 -4.02 -3.03
CA ARG A 135 -5.52 -4.13 -4.49
C ARG A 135 -6.87 -4.34 -5.17
N ARG A 136 -7.68 -5.28 -4.68
CA ARG A 136 -9.03 -5.56 -5.23
C ARG A 136 -9.95 -4.35 -5.10
N VAL A 137 -9.97 -3.66 -3.96
CA VAL A 137 -10.74 -2.43 -3.78
C VAL A 137 -10.33 -1.39 -4.82
N GLY A 138 -9.02 -1.17 -5.01
CA GLY A 138 -8.51 -0.28 -6.05
C GLY A 138 -8.98 -0.67 -7.45
N GLU A 139 -8.81 -1.94 -7.84
CA GLU A 139 -9.22 -2.45 -9.16
C GLU A 139 -10.72 -2.29 -9.43
N GLN A 140 -11.56 -2.51 -8.41
CA GLN A 140 -13.02 -2.39 -8.55
C GLN A 140 -13.51 -0.93 -8.49
N ALA A 141 -12.84 -0.08 -7.71
CA ALA A 141 -13.20 1.34 -7.61
C ALA A 141 -12.71 2.14 -8.83
N GLN A 142 -11.57 1.78 -9.42
CA GLN A 142 -10.95 2.50 -10.54
C GLN A 142 -11.89 2.83 -11.71
N PRO A 143 -12.71 1.92 -12.27
CA PRO A 143 -13.58 2.24 -13.40
C PRO A 143 -14.69 3.23 -13.05
N THR A 144 -15.14 3.26 -11.79
CA THR A 144 -16.23 4.14 -11.32
C THR A 144 -15.68 5.48 -10.84
N CYS A 145 -14.61 5.46 -10.06
CA CYS A 145 -14.05 6.64 -9.41
C CYS A 145 -12.98 7.34 -10.26
N GLY A 146 -12.28 6.63 -11.15
CA GLY A 146 -11.26 7.24 -12.00
C GLY A 146 -10.10 7.85 -11.21
N PHE A 147 -9.64 7.17 -10.14
CA PHE A 147 -8.52 7.65 -9.34
C PHE A 147 -7.25 7.84 -10.20
N PRO A 148 -6.39 8.82 -9.88
CA PRO A 148 -5.13 9.02 -10.59
C PRO A 148 -4.20 7.80 -10.43
N THR A 149 -3.56 7.38 -11.52
CA THR A 149 -2.60 6.26 -11.59
C THR A 149 -1.21 6.72 -11.98
#